data_AF-A0A8D2ISF1-F1
#
_entry.id   AF-A0A8D2ISF1-F1
#
_cell.length_a   1.000
_cell.length_b   1.000
_cell.length_c   1.000
_cell.angle_alpha   90.00
_cell.angle_beta   90.00
_cell.angle_gamma   90.00
#
_symmetry.space_group_name_H-M   'P 1'
#
loop_
_entity.id
_entity.type
_entity.pdbx_description
1 polymer ?
#
loop_
_entity_poly.entity_id
_entity_poly.type
_entity_poly.pdbx_seq_one_letter_code
_entity_poly.pdbx_strand_id
1 'polypeptide(L)'
;MPKKKGRKRVVLTEEEQMLLMQQKQLAEEEMNKKKEDMLAQFLKEKLAKEERNSTVNIHKINLQWRTVLREVKARELRKDIEILSQTFERVVDCKDSVVKSLAKDLAEAEAQYTHALRSHLHNIDQLLELQRCRLGYLDEDYHTELQALQKEFDTERKLIIQHHNQESRYIQDVLLAMEQNFADSEYEARLDFQSTRDDVKNKNLEEKHYLRMQLEGKVEELWKRFQQALRNYTEATEDRKLAFEALKARDEKSTREIEMQMKKLQKMQDLIISLKNKIALHARESEEQNRRVREEKEVVLKQLQKLKSQMNRARAKARNNLAKLCRESSGTLKVLERVVEKAELILRLAEMCRRLESEEEKVLPFYASSLSWDEQKVADKVAMEKPVEPLAEMMQDYVGLERFWKRYNKVRLEQLSLERTKEALLQDNLKLRRLLKQYLDGISVNEEVLSQINPLVIVNQQTVAPSRPQPVPPPHPGYWTGPFGEGCSHSMRPLKS
;
A
#
# COMPACT_ATOMS: atom_id res chain seq x y z
N MET A 1 147.28 -72.29 17.78
CA MET A 1 148.67 -72.28 17.24
C MET A 1 149.16 -70.83 17.25
N PRO A 2 150.44 -70.51 17.52
CA PRO A 2 151.23 -70.89 18.70
C PRO A 2 152.11 -69.73 19.29
N LYS A 3 152.62 -69.95 20.53
CA LYS A 3 153.95 -69.56 21.10
C LYS A 3 154.26 -68.05 21.33
N LYS A 4 154.46 -67.56 22.57
CA LYS A 4 155.51 -67.80 23.62
C LYS A 4 156.57 -66.67 23.66
N LYS A 5 156.77 -66.11 24.87
CA LYS A 5 158.02 -65.63 25.55
C LYS A 5 157.64 -64.41 26.42
N GLY A 6 157.97 -64.24 27.70
CA GLY A 6 158.89 -64.90 28.61
C GLY A 6 159.68 -63.85 29.40
N ARG A 7 159.24 -63.55 30.65
CA ARG A 7 159.95 -62.99 31.84
C ARG A 7 160.79 -61.70 31.74
N LYS A 8 160.50 -60.74 32.64
CA LYS A 8 161.38 -60.31 33.77
C LYS A 8 160.59 -59.43 34.76
N ARG A 9 160.63 -59.77 36.06
CA ARG A 9 160.11 -58.96 37.18
C ARG A 9 161.18 -57.91 37.53
N VAL A 10 160.78 -56.64 37.53
CA VAL A 10 161.47 -55.54 38.22
C VAL A 10 160.40 -54.89 39.09
N VAL A 11 160.67 -54.84 40.40
CA VAL A 11 159.82 -54.21 41.41
C VAL A 11 160.18 -52.73 41.44
N LEU A 12 159.21 -51.80 41.38
CA LEU A 12 159.30 -50.46 41.98
C LEU A 12 157.88 -49.85 42.17
N THR A 13 157.57 -49.58 43.46
CA THR A 13 156.66 -48.60 44.13
C THR A 13 155.17 -48.41 43.75
N GLU A 14 154.31 -48.52 44.77
CA GLU A 14 152.82 -48.49 44.76
C GLU A 14 152.17 -47.15 44.36
N GLU A 15 152.91 -46.03 44.35
CA GLU A 15 152.35 -44.70 44.08
C GLU A 15 152.07 -44.44 42.59
N GLU A 16 152.80 -45.06 41.68
CA GLU A 16 152.59 -44.89 40.22
C GLU A 16 151.43 -45.74 39.68
N GLN A 17 151.02 -46.80 40.39
CA GLN A 17 149.87 -47.62 40.04
C GLN A 17 148.53 -46.95 40.37
N MET A 18 148.48 -46.17 41.45
CA MET A 18 147.29 -45.42 41.85
C MET A 18 146.95 -44.27 40.89
N LEU A 19 147.97 -43.56 40.39
CA LEU A 19 147.77 -42.38 39.52
C LEU A 19 147.32 -42.79 38.10
N LEU A 20 147.82 -43.92 37.58
CA LEU A 20 147.38 -44.48 36.30
C LEU A 20 145.93 -45.03 36.39
N MET A 21 145.56 -45.59 37.55
CA MET A 21 144.20 -46.06 37.79
C MET A 21 143.22 -44.88 37.90
N GLN A 22 143.64 -43.77 38.51
CA GLN A 22 142.86 -42.54 38.62
C GLN A 22 142.69 -41.83 37.25
N GLN A 23 143.73 -41.78 36.42
CA GLN A 23 143.61 -41.26 35.04
C GLN A 23 142.68 -42.13 34.17
N LYS A 24 142.70 -43.45 34.34
CA LYS A 24 141.76 -44.34 33.65
C LYS A 24 140.33 -44.14 34.11
N GLN A 25 140.10 -43.97 35.41
CA GLN A 25 138.77 -43.68 35.95
C GLN A 25 138.23 -42.33 35.47
N LEU A 26 139.06 -41.27 35.46
CA LEU A 26 138.66 -39.97 34.93
C LEU A 26 138.38 -40.01 33.41
N ALA A 27 139.17 -40.76 32.64
CA ALA A 27 138.92 -40.95 31.21
C ALA A 27 137.66 -41.81 30.95
N GLU A 28 137.38 -42.84 31.76
CA GLU A 28 136.15 -43.62 31.69
C GLU A 28 134.92 -42.79 32.12
N GLU A 29 135.04 -41.96 33.13
CA GLU A 29 134.00 -41.00 33.55
C GLU A 29 133.77 -39.92 32.49
N GLU A 30 134.80 -39.39 31.85
CA GLU A 30 134.66 -38.46 30.72
C GLU A 30 134.04 -39.14 29.50
N MET A 31 134.39 -40.39 29.21
CA MET A 31 133.78 -41.17 28.14
C MET A 31 132.33 -41.55 28.46
N ASN A 32 132.00 -41.80 29.72
CA ASN A 32 130.63 -42.02 30.18
C ASN A 32 129.82 -40.73 30.15
N LYS A 33 130.36 -39.59 30.58
CA LYS A 33 129.73 -38.27 30.42
C LYS A 33 129.50 -37.92 28.96
N LYS A 34 130.46 -38.17 28.07
CA LYS A 34 130.26 -38.00 26.61
C LYS A 34 129.15 -38.91 26.07
N LYS A 35 129.04 -40.16 26.55
CA LYS A 35 127.94 -41.06 26.19
C LYS A 35 126.60 -40.56 26.73
N GLU A 36 126.56 -40.11 27.98
CA GLU A 36 125.38 -39.52 28.63
C GLU A 36 124.93 -38.24 27.92
N ASP A 37 125.86 -37.35 27.57
CA ASP A 37 125.60 -36.12 26.82
C ASP A 37 125.11 -36.42 25.40
N MET A 38 125.70 -37.41 24.72
CA MET A 38 125.19 -37.87 23.41
C MET A 38 123.77 -38.45 23.53
N LEU A 39 123.49 -39.20 24.61
CA LEU A 39 122.17 -39.79 24.84
C LEU A 39 121.14 -38.72 25.23
N ALA A 40 121.53 -37.73 26.03
CA ALA A 40 120.70 -36.59 26.42
C ALA A 40 120.41 -35.67 25.24
N GLN A 41 121.41 -35.39 24.38
CA GLN A 41 121.22 -34.66 23.13
C GLN A 41 120.28 -35.43 22.18
N PHE A 42 120.48 -36.74 22.04
CA PHE A 42 119.58 -37.59 21.24
C PHE A 42 118.14 -37.58 21.78
N LEU A 43 117.94 -37.67 23.10
CA LEU A 43 116.62 -37.58 23.72
C LEU A 43 115.99 -36.18 23.56
N LYS A 44 116.79 -35.11 23.67
CA LYS A 44 116.33 -33.73 23.47
C LYS A 44 115.93 -33.47 22.02
N GLU A 45 116.68 -33.99 21.05
CA GLU A 45 116.33 -33.94 19.64
C GLU A 45 115.08 -34.77 19.33
N LYS A 46 114.94 -35.95 19.96
CA LYS A 46 113.73 -36.77 19.85
C LYS A 46 112.50 -36.07 20.42
N LEU A 47 112.63 -35.44 21.58
CA LEU A 47 111.56 -34.69 22.22
C LEU A 47 111.19 -33.45 21.38
N ALA A 48 112.16 -32.66 20.91
CA ALA A 48 111.91 -31.53 20.02
C ALA A 48 111.28 -31.96 18.68
N LYS A 49 111.67 -33.13 18.15
CA LYS A 49 111.06 -33.73 16.96
C LYS A 49 109.63 -34.17 17.25
N GLU A 50 109.36 -34.74 18.42
CA GLU A 50 108.01 -35.15 18.84
C GLU A 50 107.11 -33.94 19.09
N GLU A 51 107.62 -32.85 19.69
CA GLU A 51 106.87 -31.59 19.87
C GLU A 51 106.54 -30.93 18.53
N ARG A 52 107.51 -30.88 17.60
CA ARG A 52 107.26 -30.41 16.23
C ARG A 52 106.25 -31.30 15.50
N ASN A 53 106.36 -32.62 15.67
CA ASN A 53 105.39 -33.55 15.09
C ASN A 53 104.01 -33.37 15.72
N SER A 54 103.91 -33.16 17.03
CA SER A 54 102.66 -32.94 17.76
C SER A 54 101.99 -31.65 17.32
N THR A 55 102.74 -30.54 17.22
CA THR A 55 102.19 -29.27 16.72
C THR A 55 101.70 -29.40 15.28
N VAL A 56 102.47 -30.04 14.39
CA VAL A 56 102.05 -30.31 13.00
C VAL A 56 100.84 -31.25 12.96
N ASN A 57 100.79 -32.28 13.80
CA ASN A 57 99.67 -33.22 13.89
C ASN A 57 98.40 -32.53 14.39
N ILE A 58 98.49 -31.63 15.37
CA ILE A 58 97.35 -30.82 15.85
C ILE A 58 96.81 -29.94 14.71
N HIS A 59 97.68 -29.29 13.92
CA HIS A 59 97.23 -28.49 12.77
C HIS A 59 96.58 -29.37 11.69
N LYS A 60 97.11 -30.56 11.43
CA LYS A 60 96.51 -31.53 10.50
C LYS A 60 95.14 -32.00 10.99
N ILE A 61 95.02 -32.36 12.26
CA ILE A 61 93.77 -32.78 12.90
C ILE A 61 92.76 -31.63 12.88
N ASN A 62 93.16 -30.40 13.23
CA ASN A 62 92.30 -29.23 13.17
C ASN A 62 91.84 -28.90 11.75
N LEU A 63 92.71 -29.05 10.75
CA LEU A 63 92.33 -28.88 9.35
C LEU A 63 91.29 -29.94 8.95
N GLN A 64 91.51 -31.20 9.31
CA GLN A 64 90.56 -32.30 9.08
C GLN A 64 89.22 -32.03 9.76
N TRP A 65 89.21 -31.63 11.05
CA TRP A 65 87.99 -31.27 11.77
C TRP A 65 87.27 -30.08 11.14
N ARG A 66 87.99 -29.04 10.71
CA ARG A 66 87.38 -27.89 10.01
C ARG A 66 86.76 -28.30 8.69
N THR A 67 87.34 -29.26 7.97
CA THR A 67 86.75 -29.80 6.74
C THR A 67 85.48 -30.58 7.07
N VAL A 68 85.55 -31.51 8.03
CA VAL A 68 84.40 -32.31 8.47
C VAL A 68 83.27 -31.42 9.00
N LEU A 69 83.56 -30.45 9.86
CA LEU A 69 82.55 -29.53 10.41
C LEU A 69 81.94 -28.63 9.33
N ARG A 70 82.73 -28.14 8.37
CA ARG A 70 82.19 -27.37 7.24
C ARG A 70 81.29 -28.23 6.36
N GLU A 71 81.67 -29.48 6.10
CA GLU A 71 80.81 -30.40 5.36
C GLU A 71 79.50 -30.70 6.08
N VAL A 72 79.55 -30.98 7.39
CA VAL A 72 78.36 -31.22 8.20
C VAL A 72 77.47 -29.99 8.23
N LYS A 73 78.03 -28.80 8.51
CA LYS A 73 77.26 -27.54 8.51
C LYS A 73 76.69 -27.21 7.13
N ALA A 74 77.43 -27.45 6.05
CA ALA A 74 76.93 -27.25 4.70
C ALA A 74 75.79 -28.23 4.36
N ARG A 75 75.83 -29.47 4.86
CA ARG A 75 74.73 -30.43 4.72
C ARG A 75 73.51 -29.99 5.53
N GLU A 76 73.69 -29.52 6.76
CA GLU A 76 72.60 -28.95 7.57
C GLU A 76 71.94 -27.75 6.88
N LEU A 77 72.72 -26.75 6.47
CA LEU A 77 72.19 -25.55 5.82
C LEU A 77 71.46 -25.88 4.51
N ARG A 78 71.93 -26.87 3.74
CA ARG A 78 71.21 -27.34 2.55
C ARG A 78 69.85 -27.95 2.90
N LYS A 79 69.78 -28.74 3.96
CA LYS A 79 68.49 -29.28 4.46
C LYS A 79 67.58 -28.17 4.94
N ASP A 80 68.10 -27.18 5.67
CA ASP A 80 67.31 -26.04 6.15
C ASP A 80 66.75 -25.21 4.99
N ILE A 81 67.56 -24.96 3.95
CA ILE A 81 67.11 -24.28 2.71
C ILE A 81 66.02 -25.09 2.01
N GLU A 82 66.18 -26.42 1.92
CA GLU A 82 65.18 -27.30 1.31
C GLU A 82 63.86 -27.30 2.08
N ILE A 83 63.91 -27.42 3.41
CA ILE A 83 62.74 -27.31 4.28
C ILE A 83 62.08 -25.94 4.10
N LEU A 84 62.86 -24.87 4.12
CA LEU A 84 62.35 -23.51 3.96
C LEU A 84 61.70 -23.31 2.58
N SER A 85 62.33 -23.80 1.51
CA SER A 85 61.77 -23.79 0.16
C SER A 85 60.44 -24.52 0.10
N GLN A 86 60.34 -25.73 0.67
CA GLN A 86 59.08 -26.48 0.73
C GLN A 86 58.00 -25.75 1.54
N THR A 87 58.37 -25.08 2.63
CA THR A 87 57.41 -24.28 3.40
C THR A 87 56.93 -23.06 2.62
N PHE A 88 57.81 -22.40 1.87
CA PHE A 88 57.43 -21.28 1.02
C PHE A 88 56.51 -21.70 -0.12
N GLU A 89 56.81 -22.81 -0.81
CA GLU A 89 55.93 -23.35 -1.85
C GLU A 89 54.53 -23.65 -1.31
N ARG A 90 54.43 -24.31 -0.15
CA ARG A 90 53.13 -24.55 0.49
C ARG A 90 52.37 -23.26 0.82
N VAL A 91 53.07 -22.22 1.28
CA VAL A 91 52.44 -20.92 1.57
C VAL A 91 52.00 -20.23 0.29
N VAL A 92 52.78 -20.33 -0.78
CA VAL A 92 52.41 -19.81 -2.11
C VAL A 92 51.19 -20.55 -2.63
N ASP A 93 51.17 -21.88 -2.61
CA ASP A 93 50.02 -22.69 -3.01
C ASP A 93 48.75 -22.33 -2.23
N CYS A 94 48.87 -22.17 -0.90
CA CYS A 94 47.77 -21.73 -0.06
C CYS A 94 47.26 -20.35 -0.48
N LYS A 95 48.17 -19.38 -0.68
CA LYS A 95 47.79 -18.03 -1.13
C LYS A 95 47.17 -18.03 -2.52
N ASP A 96 47.71 -18.80 -3.47
CA ASP A 96 47.18 -18.94 -4.82
C ASP A 96 45.81 -19.59 -4.82
N SER A 97 45.57 -20.57 -3.94
CA SER A 97 44.25 -21.17 -3.76
C SER A 97 43.22 -20.15 -3.25
N VAL A 98 43.61 -19.29 -2.30
CA VAL A 98 42.78 -18.21 -1.78
C VAL A 98 42.52 -17.17 -2.86
N VAL A 99 43.53 -16.74 -3.61
CA VAL A 99 43.38 -15.79 -4.72
C VAL A 99 42.44 -16.34 -5.79
N LYS A 100 42.57 -17.62 -6.16
CA LYS A 100 41.65 -18.28 -7.11
C LYS A 100 40.22 -18.34 -6.59
N SER A 101 40.03 -18.66 -5.30
CA SER A 101 38.70 -18.63 -4.67
C SER A 101 38.10 -17.24 -4.72
N LEU A 102 38.83 -16.22 -4.27
CA LEU A 102 38.36 -14.83 -4.26
C LEU A 102 38.05 -14.31 -5.67
N ALA A 103 38.84 -14.69 -6.68
CA ALA A 103 38.57 -14.34 -8.07
C ALA A 103 37.27 -14.99 -8.58
N LYS A 104 37.00 -16.24 -8.17
CA LYS A 104 35.76 -16.93 -8.49
C LYS A 104 34.57 -16.28 -7.79
N ASP A 105 34.68 -16.00 -6.49
CA ASP A 105 33.63 -15.35 -5.71
C ASP A 105 33.29 -13.97 -6.28
N LEU A 106 34.30 -13.21 -6.72
CA LEU A 106 34.11 -11.92 -7.37
C LEU A 106 33.38 -12.05 -8.71
N ALA A 107 33.75 -13.03 -9.55
CA ALA A 107 33.06 -13.29 -10.81
C ALA A 107 31.60 -13.74 -10.60
N GLU A 108 31.34 -14.56 -9.57
CA GLU A 108 29.98 -14.96 -9.19
C GLU A 108 29.15 -13.77 -8.68
N ALA A 109 29.74 -12.90 -7.86
CA ALA A 109 29.08 -11.68 -7.38
C ALA A 109 28.75 -10.71 -8.52
N GLU A 110 29.66 -10.53 -9.49
CA GLU A 110 29.41 -9.73 -10.69
C GLU A 110 28.29 -10.34 -11.56
N ALA A 111 28.30 -11.66 -11.75
CA ALA A 111 27.25 -12.35 -12.50
C ALA A 111 25.88 -12.18 -11.82
N GLN A 112 25.80 -12.34 -10.49
CA GLN A 112 24.59 -12.11 -9.71
C GLN A 112 24.13 -10.65 -9.81
N TYR A 113 25.04 -9.68 -9.67
CA TYR A 113 24.72 -8.26 -9.80
C TYR A 113 24.15 -7.92 -11.19
N THR A 114 24.81 -8.39 -12.26
CA THR A 114 24.33 -8.12 -13.62
C THR A 114 22.99 -8.81 -13.92
N HIS A 115 22.74 -9.99 -13.34
CA HIS A 115 21.44 -10.66 -13.46
C HIS A 115 20.34 -9.87 -12.73
N ALA A 116 20.60 -9.47 -11.48
CA ALA A 116 19.67 -8.66 -10.69
C ALA A 116 19.35 -7.32 -11.38
N LEU A 117 20.37 -6.65 -11.92
CA LEU A 117 20.19 -5.39 -12.66
C LEU A 117 19.34 -5.58 -13.90
N ARG A 118 19.59 -6.63 -14.70
CA ARG A 118 18.77 -6.95 -15.89
C ARG A 118 17.32 -7.24 -15.52
N SER A 119 17.09 -8.02 -14.46
CA SER A 119 15.73 -8.29 -13.97
C SER A 119 15.02 -7.02 -13.50
N HIS A 120 15.72 -6.16 -12.75
CA HIS A 120 15.18 -4.88 -12.30
C HIS A 120 14.82 -3.95 -13.47
N LEU A 121 15.72 -3.81 -14.47
CA LEU A 121 15.45 -3.02 -15.66
C LEU A 121 14.24 -3.57 -16.44
N HIS A 122 14.13 -4.89 -16.59
CA HIS A 122 12.97 -5.51 -17.22
C HIS A 122 11.67 -5.20 -16.47
N ASN A 123 11.68 -5.24 -15.14
CA ASN A 123 10.51 -4.88 -14.33
C ASN A 123 10.14 -3.41 -14.49
N ILE A 124 11.13 -2.51 -14.60
CA ILE A 124 10.89 -1.09 -14.90
C ILE A 124 10.27 -0.93 -16.29
N ASP A 125 10.77 -1.63 -17.31
CA ASP A 125 10.22 -1.57 -18.66
C ASP A 125 8.76 -2.05 -18.69
N GLN A 126 8.45 -3.14 -17.97
CA GLN A 126 7.06 -3.60 -17.81
C GLN A 126 6.18 -2.55 -17.13
N LEU A 127 6.68 -1.91 -16.07
CA LEU A 127 5.95 -0.85 -15.36
C LEU A 127 5.71 0.36 -16.29
N LEU A 128 6.73 0.75 -17.07
CA LEU A 128 6.62 1.84 -18.04
C LEU A 128 5.58 1.52 -19.10
N GLU A 129 5.54 0.29 -19.60
CA GLU A 129 4.56 -0.13 -20.60
C GLU A 129 3.13 -0.11 -20.03
N LEU A 130 2.94 -0.58 -18.79
CA LEU A 130 1.65 -0.47 -18.10
C LEU A 130 1.20 0.99 -17.94
N GLN A 131 2.13 1.91 -17.60
CA GLN A 131 1.80 3.33 -17.51
C GLN A 131 1.50 3.94 -18.87
N ARG A 132 2.20 3.55 -19.94
CA ARG A 132 1.91 3.98 -21.31
C ARG A 132 0.53 3.52 -21.75
N CYS A 133 0.18 2.26 -21.53
CA CYS A 133 -1.17 1.74 -21.81
C CYS A 133 -2.23 2.52 -21.04
N ARG A 134 -2.02 2.75 -19.74
CA ARG A 134 -2.94 3.54 -18.91
C ARG A 134 -3.12 4.96 -19.43
N LEU A 135 -2.04 5.63 -19.82
CA LEU A 135 -2.11 6.96 -20.42
C LEU A 135 -2.82 6.94 -21.77
N GLY A 136 -2.60 5.90 -22.60
CA GLY A 136 -3.32 5.70 -23.84
C GLY A 136 -4.83 5.59 -23.63
N TYR A 137 -5.28 4.75 -22.69
CA TYR A 137 -6.71 4.64 -22.36
C TYR A 137 -7.30 5.94 -21.83
N LEU A 138 -6.58 6.66 -20.95
CA LEU A 138 -7.02 7.96 -20.44
C LEU A 138 -7.17 9.00 -21.56
N ASP A 139 -6.25 8.99 -22.53
CA ASP A 139 -6.29 9.90 -23.68
C ASP A 139 -7.44 9.55 -24.63
N GLU A 140 -7.64 8.26 -24.92
CA GLU A 140 -8.78 7.78 -25.71
C GLU A 140 -10.11 8.13 -25.04
N ASP A 141 -10.27 7.84 -23.75
CA ASP A 141 -11.46 8.15 -22.96
C ASP A 141 -11.75 9.67 -23.01
N TYR A 142 -10.73 10.50 -22.74
CA TYR A 142 -10.86 11.96 -22.80
C TYR A 142 -11.34 12.43 -24.20
N HIS A 143 -10.74 11.92 -25.27
CA HIS A 143 -11.13 12.29 -26.63
C HIS A 143 -12.54 11.82 -26.96
N THR A 144 -12.95 10.64 -26.52
CA THR A 144 -14.32 10.14 -26.75
C THR A 144 -15.35 10.96 -26.00
N GLU A 145 -15.11 11.29 -24.72
CA GLU A 145 -15.98 12.16 -23.92
C GLU A 145 -16.08 13.57 -24.52
N LEU A 146 -14.94 14.15 -24.93
CA LEU A 146 -14.91 15.46 -25.59
C LEU A 146 -15.74 15.46 -26.88
N GLN A 147 -15.59 14.44 -27.71
CA GLN A 147 -16.37 14.32 -28.95
C GLN A 147 -17.86 14.10 -28.68
N ALA A 148 -18.22 13.30 -27.68
CA ALA A 148 -19.61 13.09 -27.29
C ALA A 148 -20.24 14.40 -26.84
N LEU A 149 -19.57 15.12 -25.93
CA LEU A 149 -20.03 16.40 -25.40
C LEU A 149 -20.14 17.46 -26.52
N GLN A 150 -19.17 17.52 -27.42
CA GLN A 150 -19.21 18.43 -28.56
C GLN A 150 -20.40 18.14 -29.47
N LYS A 151 -20.67 16.86 -29.76
CA LYS A 151 -21.84 16.44 -30.56
C LYS A 151 -23.15 16.83 -29.87
N GLU A 152 -23.27 16.60 -28.56
CA GLU A 152 -24.45 16.98 -27.77
C GLU A 152 -24.70 18.49 -27.88
N PHE A 153 -23.71 19.33 -27.59
CA PHE A 153 -23.83 20.79 -27.71
C PHE A 153 -24.16 21.24 -29.13
N ASP A 154 -23.56 20.64 -30.15
CA ASP A 154 -23.86 20.97 -31.54
C ASP A 154 -25.30 20.59 -31.93
N THR A 155 -25.81 19.46 -31.42
CA THR A 155 -27.20 19.05 -31.65
C THR A 155 -28.20 19.95 -30.92
N GLU A 156 -27.94 20.28 -29.65
CA GLU A 156 -28.77 21.21 -28.88
C GLU A 156 -28.78 22.60 -29.54
N ARG A 157 -27.62 23.11 -29.94
CA ARG A 157 -27.51 24.37 -30.66
C ARG A 157 -28.32 24.36 -31.95
N LYS A 158 -28.25 23.29 -32.75
CA LYS A 158 -29.05 23.15 -33.96
C LYS A 158 -30.54 23.15 -33.66
N LEU A 159 -31.00 22.42 -32.64
CA LEU A 159 -32.40 22.36 -32.22
C LEU A 159 -32.91 23.74 -31.77
N ILE A 160 -32.14 24.45 -30.94
CA ILE A 160 -32.50 25.79 -30.45
C ILE A 160 -32.63 26.76 -31.62
N ILE A 161 -31.67 26.77 -32.56
CA ILE A 161 -31.72 27.64 -33.74
C ILE A 161 -32.93 27.28 -34.62
N GLN A 162 -33.19 25.99 -34.84
CA GLN A 162 -34.33 25.54 -35.63
C GLN A 162 -35.67 25.97 -35.00
N HIS A 163 -35.83 25.75 -33.69
CA HIS A 163 -37.01 26.16 -32.95
C HIS A 163 -37.19 27.68 -32.99
N HIS A 164 -36.12 28.45 -32.73
CA HIS A 164 -36.17 29.91 -32.81
C HIS A 164 -36.60 30.40 -34.19
N ASN A 165 -36.09 29.79 -35.27
CA ASN A 165 -36.48 30.12 -36.63
C ASN A 165 -37.94 29.76 -36.93
N GLN A 166 -38.44 28.65 -36.40
CA GLN A 166 -39.84 28.24 -36.54
C GLN A 166 -40.79 29.22 -35.84
N GLU A 167 -40.49 29.56 -34.58
CA GLU A 167 -41.26 30.54 -33.81
C GLU A 167 -41.24 31.93 -34.47
N SER A 168 -40.08 32.35 -34.97
CA SER A 168 -39.95 33.63 -35.66
C SER A 168 -40.79 33.68 -36.94
N ARG A 169 -40.82 32.59 -37.71
CA ARG A 169 -41.69 32.49 -38.90
C ARG A 169 -43.16 32.48 -38.53
N TYR A 170 -43.54 31.71 -37.52
CA TYR A 170 -44.92 31.69 -37.03
C TYR A 170 -45.40 33.08 -36.61
N ILE A 171 -44.59 33.82 -35.86
CA ILE A 171 -44.93 35.19 -35.44
C ILE A 171 -45.05 36.11 -36.67
N GLN A 172 -44.15 35.99 -37.65
CA GLN A 172 -44.25 36.75 -38.91
C GLN A 172 -45.56 36.43 -39.66
N ASP A 173 -45.92 35.15 -39.76
CA ASP A 173 -47.16 34.72 -40.43
C ASP A 173 -48.42 35.24 -39.71
N VAL A 174 -48.44 35.19 -38.37
CA VAL A 174 -49.52 35.75 -37.56
C VAL A 174 -49.62 37.27 -37.73
N LEU A 175 -48.49 37.96 -37.77
CA LEU A 175 -48.45 39.42 -37.96
C LEU A 175 -48.99 39.81 -39.34
N LEU A 176 -48.58 39.10 -40.40
CA LEU A 176 -49.11 39.29 -41.76
C LEU A 176 -50.62 39.02 -41.83
N ALA A 177 -51.09 37.92 -41.22
CA ALA A 177 -52.52 37.62 -41.19
C ALA A 177 -53.33 38.66 -40.41
N MET A 178 -52.77 39.19 -39.32
CA MET A 178 -53.39 40.25 -38.52
C MET A 178 -53.44 41.58 -39.29
N GLU A 179 -52.36 41.97 -39.97
CA GLU A 179 -52.32 43.14 -40.85
C GLU A 179 -53.36 43.05 -41.97
N GLN A 180 -53.50 41.86 -42.59
CA GLN A 180 -54.50 41.63 -43.63
C GLN A 180 -55.92 41.75 -43.08
N ASN A 181 -56.22 41.12 -41.94
CA ASN A 181 -57.53 41.25 -41.29
C ASN A 181 -57.87 42.69 -40.90
N PHE A 182 -56.88 43.47 -40.45
CA PHE A 182 -57.10 44.89 -40.17
C PHE A 182 -57.37 45.69 -41.44
N ALA A 183 -56.63 45.44 -42.52
CA ALA A 183 -56.86 46.08 -43.80
C ALA A 183 -58.27 45.78 -44.34
N ASP A 184 -58.72 44.53 -44.23
CA ASP A 184 -60.07 44.11 -44.63
C ASP A 184 -61.14 44.76 -43.74
N SER A 185 -60.95 44.78 -42.43
CA SER A 185 -61.89 45.43 -41.50
C SER A 185 -61.96 46.95 -41.70
N GLU A 186 -60.83 47.61 -41.96
CA GLU A 186 -60.81 49.03 -42.33
C GLU A 186 -61.55 49.27 -43.65
N TYR A 187 -61.38 48.38 -44.62
CA TYR A 187 -62.07 48.46 -45.91
C TYR A 187 -63.58 48.31 -45.74
N GLU A 188 -64.05 47.30 -44.99
CA GLU A 188 -65.46 47.11 -44.66
C GLU A 188 -66.04 48.33 -43.91
N ALA A 189 -65.34 48.83 -42.89
CA ALA A 189 -65.79 50.02 -42.15
C ALA A 189 -65.91 51.25 -43.04
N ARG A 190 -65.00 51.42 -44.02
CA ARG A 190 -65.09 52.50 -45.03
C ARG A 190 -66.28 52.31 -45.97
N LEU A 191 -66.57 51.08 -46.39
CA LEU A 191 -67.74 50.77 -47.22
C LEU A 191 -69.04 51.03 -46.46
N ASP A 192 -69.16 50.56 -45.22
CA ASP A 192 -70.32 50.79 -44.36
C ASP A 192 -70.53 52.27 -44.09
N PHE A 193 -69.46 53.02 -43.85
CA PHE A 193 -69.53 54.47 -43.69
C PHE A 193 -70.05 55.14 -44.98
N GLN A 194 -69.59 54.72 -46.16
CA GLN A 194 -70.09 55.25 -47.43
C GLN A 194 -71.57 54.91 -47.65
N SER A 195 -71.98 53.66 -47.38
CA SER A 195 -73.36 53.21 -47.49
C SER A 195 -74.28 53.98 -46.54
N THR A 196 -73.94 54.09 -45.26
CA THR A 196 -74.73 54.84 -44.28
C THR A 196 -74.83 56.32 -44.63
N ARG A 197 -73.75 56.93 -45.14
CA ARG A 197 -73.76 58.31 -45.63
C ARG A 197 -74.73 58.46 -46.81
N ASP A 198 -74.70 57.54 -47.76
CA ASP A 198 -75.56 57.58 -48.94
C ASP A 198 -77.03 57.31 -48.58
N ASP A 199 -77.31 56.42 -47.63
CA ASP A 199 -78.64 56.20 -47.06
C ASP A 199 -79.20 57.45 -46.37
N VAL A 200 -78.39 58.15 -45.57
CA VAL A 200 -78.78 59.42 -44.94
C VAL A 200 -79.07 60.47 -46.01
N LYS A 201 -78.25 60.54 -47.06
CA LYS A 201 -78.48 61.45 -48.19
C LYS A 201 -79.79 61.12 -48.91
N ASN A 202 -80.09 59.83 -49.14
CA ASN A 202 -81.33 59.38 -49.77
C ASN A 202 -82.55 59.68 -48.90
N LYS A 203 -82.51 59.39 -47.59
CA LYS A 203 -83.56 59.75 -46.64
C LYS A 203 -83.85 61.25 -46.63
N ASN A 204 -82.81 62.08 -46.60
CA ASN A 204 -82.97 63.53 -46.67
C ASN A 204 -83.63 63.98 -48.00
N LEU A 205 -83.32 63.31 -49.11
CA LEU A 205 -83.99 63.58 -50.39
C LEU A 205 -85.46 63.16 -50.35
N GLU A 206 -85.77 61.98 -49.82
CA GLU A 206 -87.14 61.49 -49.63
C GLU A 206 -87.95 62.41 -48.73
N GLU A 207 -87.40 62.83 -47.58
CA GLU A 207 -88.04 63.79 -46.67
C GLU A 207 -88.30 65.14 -47.35
N LYS A 208 -87.33 65.64 -48.13
CA LYS A 208 -87.51 66.85 -48.93
C LYS A 208 -88.63 66.68 -49.97
N HIS A 209 -88.70 65.54 -50.64
CA HIS A 209 -89.77 65.25 -51.61
C HIS A 209 -91.13 65.13 -50.91
N TYR A 210 -91.18 64.45 -49.77
CA TYR A 210 -92.38 64.31 -48.97
C TYR A 210 -92.88 65.67 -48.45
N LEU A 211 -91.99 66.51 -47.92
CA LEU A 211 -92.33 67.85 -47.46
C LEU A 211 -92.84 68.73 -48.62
N ARG A 212 -92.23 68.61 -49.80
CA ARG A 212 -92.72 69.28 -51.01
C ARG A 212 -94.14 68.86 -51.35
N MET A 213 -94.41 67.56 -51.41
CA MET A 213 -95.75 67.02 -51.69
C MET A 213 -96.78 67.49 -50.66
N GLN A 214 -96.42 67.53 -49.36
CA GLN A 214 -97.29 68.06 -48.31
C GLN A 214 -97.58 69.56 -48.49
N LEU A 215 -96.58 70.36 -48.84
CA LEU A 215 -96.74 71.79 -49.05
C LEU A 215 -97.57 72.08 -50.30
N GLU A 216 -97.35 71.36 -51.40
CA GLU A 216 -98.18 71.39 -52.60
C GLU A 216 -99.64 71.04 -52.26
N GLY A 217 -99.87 69.98 -51.49
CA GLY A 217 -101.21 69.60 -51.01
C GLY A 217 -101.88 70.66 -50.12
N LYS A 218 -101.12 71.33 -49.24
CA LYS A 218 -101.65 72.45 -48.44
C LYS A 218 -102.02 73.66 -49.29
N VAL A 219 -101.25 73.95 -50.34
CA VAL A 219 -101.57 75.02 -51.30
C VAL A 219 -102.87 74.69 -52.05
N GLU A 220 -103.05 73.46 -52.50
CA GLU A 220 -104.29 73.00 -53.12
C GLU A 220 -105.49 73.07 -52.15
N GLU A 221 -105.29 72.73 -50.88
CA GLU A 221 -106.34 72.82 -49.86
C GLU A 221 -106.73 74.28 -49.58
N LEU A 222 -105.76 75.18 -49.45
CA LEU A 222 -106.01 76.62 -49.30
C LEU A 222 -106.73 77.21 -50.52
N TRP A 223 -106.39 76.74 -51.72
CA TRP A 223 -107.09 77.10 -52.95
C TRP A 223 -108.56 76.66 -52.94
N LYS A 224 -108.83 75.43 -52.49
CA LYS A 224 -110.21 74.95 -52.26
C LYS A 224 -110.94 75.76 -51.20
N ARG A 225 -110.29 76.13 -50.08
CA ARG A 225 -110.89 76.98 -49.04
C ARG A 225 -111.21 78.39 -49.54
N PHE A 226 -110.39 78.96 -50.42
CA PHE A 226 -110.69 80.22 -51.09
C PHE A 226 -111.95 80.12 -51.97
N GLN A 227 -112.08 79.04 -52.75
CA GLN A 227 -113.30 78.77 -53.53
C GLN A 227 -114.52 78.53 -52.63
N GLN A 228 -114.33 77.89 -51.48
CA GLN A 228 -115.38 77.61 -50.50
C GLN A 228 -115.87 78.89 -49.82
N ALA A 229 -114.99 79.81 -49.41
CA ALA A 229 -115.36 81.08 -48.80
C ALA A 229 -116.21 81.96 -49.74
N LEU A 230 -115.98 81.86 -51.05
CA LEU A 230 -116.79 82.52 -52.08
C LEU A 230 -118.22 81.95 -52.16
N ARG A 231 -118.41 80.66 -51.85
CA ARG A 231 -119.72 79.97 -51.80
C ARG A 231 -120.43 80.17 -50.45
N ASN A 232 -119.69 80.24 -49.35
CA ASN A 232 -120.25 80.36 -48.00
C ASN A 232 -120.92 81.72 -47.73
N TYR A 233 -120.56 82.80 -48.44
CA TYR A 233 -121.31 84.07 -48.37
C TYR A 233 -122.73 83.94 -48.94
N THR A 234 -122.93 83.01 -49.88
CA THR A 234 -124.22 82.74 -50.52
C THR A 234 -125.10 81.79 -49.70
N GLU A 235 -124.51 80.98 -48.82
CA GLU A 235 -125.18 79.92 -48.04
C GLU A 235 -125.48 80.30 -46.58
N ALA A 236 -125.20 81.54 -46.14
CA ALA A 236 -125.40 82.07 -44.78
C ALA A 236 -126.88 82.13 -44.30
N THR A 237 -127.78 81.34 -44.89
CA THR A 237 -129.17 81.14 -44.47
C THR A 237 -129.48 79.71 -43.96
N GLU A 238 -128.50 78.81 -43.82
CA GLU A 238 -128.73 77.39 -43.42
C GLU A 238 -128.00 76.96 -42.11
N ASP A 239 -127.75 77.87 -41.16
CA ASP A 239 -126.96 77.61 -39.93
C ASP A 239 -127.56 76.62 -38.90
N ARG A 240 -128.70 75.95 -39.15
CA ARG A 240 -129.35 75.07 -38.14
C ARG A 240 -129.09 73.57 -38.29
N LYS A 241 -128.42 73.10 -39.35
CA LYS A 241 -128.05 71.67 -39.51
C LYS A 241 -126.68 71.30 -38.92
N LEU A 242 -125.78 72.27 -38.74
CA LEU A 242 -124.37 72.04 -38.39
C LEU A 242 -124.07 71.67 -36.91
N ALA A 243 -125.03 71.83 -35.99
CA ALA A 243 -124.78 71.57 -34.57
C ALA A 243 -124.67 70.07 -34.21
N PHE A 244 -125.24 69.18 -35.02
CA PHE A 244 -125.31 67.74 -34.70
C PHE A 244 -124.12 66.92 -35.24
N GLU A 245 -123.53 67.33 -36.36
CA GLU A 245 -122.40 66.59 -36.96
C GLU A 245 -121.06 66.82 -36.24
N ALA A 246 -120.89 67.96 -35.55
CA ALA A 246 -119.67 68.30 -34.80
C ALA A 246 -119.39 67.38 -33.60
N LEU A 247 -120.44 66.81 -32.98
CA LEU A 247 -120.32 65.88 -31.85
C LEU A 247 -119.92 64.47 -32.31
N LYS A 248 -120.36 64.01 -33.48
CA LYS A 248 -120.07 62.67 -34.02
C LYS A 248 -118.60 62.51 -34.47
N ALA A 249 -118.00 63.56 -35.04
CA ALA A 249 -116.60 63.53 -35.51
C ALA A 249 -115.56 63.57 -34.37
N ARG A 250 -115.96 63.97 -33.16
CA ARG A 250 -115.07 64.07 -31.99
C ARG A 250 -114.90 62.72 -31.27
N ASP A 251 -115.97 61.92 -31.22
CA ASP A 251 -115.92 60.55 -30.69
C ASP A 251 -115.04 59.64 -31.56
N GLU A 252 -115.19 59.68 -32.89
CA GLU A 252 -114.43 58.81 -33.80
C GLU A 252 -112.90 59.02 -33.73
N LYS A 253 -112.44 60.25 -33.45
CA LYS A 253 -111.01 60.56 -33.29
C LYS A 253 -110.45 59.97 -31.99
N SER A 254 -111.22 60.02 -30.90
CA SER A 254 -110.80 59.48 -29.60
C SER A 254 -110.66 57.95 -29.62
N THR A 255 -111.56 57.23 -30.31
CA THR A 255 -111.47 55.77 -30.49
C THR A 255 -110.22 55.34 -31.28
N ARG A 256 -109.84 56.08 -32.32
CA ARG A 256 -108.64 55.78 -33.13
C ARG A 256 -107.34 56.00 -32.35
N GLU A 257 -107.30 57.02 -31.48
CA GLU A 257 -106.15 57.26 -30.59
C GLU A 257 -106.01 56.16 -29.53
N ILE A 258 -107.12 55.69 -28.94
CA ILE A 258 -107.11 54.59 -27.95
C ILE A 258 -106.59 53.30 -28.59
N GLU A 259 -107.03 52.95 -29.81
CA GLU A 259 -106.52 51.77 -30.53
C GLU A 259 -105.03 51.87 -30.87
N MET A 260 -104.55 53.05 -31.26
CA MET A 260 -103.13 53.26 -31.58
C MET A 260 -102.26 53.15 -30.32
N GLN A 261 -102.73 53.65 -29.17
CA GLN A 261 -102.04 53.54 -27.89
C GLN A 261 -102.05 52.09 -27.37
N MET A 262 -103.17 51.35 -27.51
CA MET A 262 -103.25 49.91 -27.19
C MET A 262 -102.25 49.08 -28.01
N LYS A 263 -102.12 49.34 -29.32
CA LYS A 263 -101.12 48.65 -30.17
C LYS A 263 -99.67 48.97 -29.78
N LYS A 264 -99.39 50.21 -29.34
CA LYS A 264 -98.06 50.58 -28.81
C LYS A 264 -97.76 49.87 -27.48
N LEU A 265 -98.74 49.84 -26.58
CA LEU A 265 -98.65 49.11 -25.31
C LEU A 265 -98.37 47.62 -25.54
N GLN A 266 -99.09 46.97 -26.45
CA GLN A 266 -98.86 45.56 -26.77
C GLN A 266 -97.44 45.29 -27.28
N LYS A 267 -96.93 46.12 -28.22
CA LYS A 267 -95.55 46.00 -28.71
C LYS A 267 -94.51 46.18 -27.61
N MET A 268 -94.72 47.11 -26.67
CA MET A 268 -93.84 47.27 -25.52
C MET A 268 -93.92 46.06 -24.57
N GLN A 269 -95.12 45.52 -24.34
CA GLN A 269 -95.33 44.31 -23.53
C GLN A 269 -94.57 43.11 -24.11
N ASP A 270 -94.66 42.89 -25.42
CA ASP A 270 -93.98 41.79 -26.14
C ASP A 270 -92.46 41.95 -26.10
N LEU A 271 -91.95 43.19 -26.24
CA LEU A 271 -90.53 43.51 -26.08
C LEU A 271 -90.03 43.20 -24.66
N ILE A 272 -90.79 43.59 -23.63
CA ILE A 272 -90.46 43.30 -22.23
C ILE A 272 -90.39 41.78 -21.99
N ILE A 273 -91.35 41.02 -22.52
CA ILE A 273 -91.35 39.54 -22.41
C ILE A 273 -90.12 38.96 -23.11
N SER A 274 -89.79 39.44 -24.32
CA SER A 274 -88.62 38.97 -25.07
C SER A 274 -87.30 39.23 -24.33
N LEU A 275 -87.15 40.41 -23.72
CA LEU A 275 -85.96 40.79 -22.95
C LEU A 275 -85.86 39.99 -21.65
N LYS A 276 -86.98 39.76 -20.95
CA LYS A 276 -87.02 38.90 -19.76
C LYS A 276 -86.59 37.46 -20.08
N ASN A 277 -87.04 36.92 -21.21
CA ASN A 277 -86.63 35.58 -21.66
C ASN A 277 -85.14 35.52 -22.00
N LYS A 278 -84.57 36.55 -22.65
CA LYS A 278 -83.13 36.62 -22.92
C LYS A 278 -82.29 36.71 -21.63
N ILE A 279 -82.71 37.50 -20.65
CA ILE A 279 -82.05 37.60 -19.35
C ILE A 279 -82.08 36.24 -18.63
N ALA A 280 -83.22 35.55 -18.63
CA ALA A 280 -83.35 34.24 -18.02
C ALA A 280 -82.48 33.18 -18.70
N LEU A 281 -82.35 33.23 -20.04
CA LEU A 281 -81.48 32.34 -20.81
C LEU A 281 -80.00 32.56 -20.45
N HIS A 282 -79.54 33.83 -20.48
CA HIS A 282 -78.16 34.17 -20.12
C HIS A 282 -77.81 33.82 -18.67
N ALA A 283 -78.76 33.98 -17.73
CA ALA A 283 -78.56 33.56 -16.35
C ALA A 283 -78.34 32.05 -16.23
N ARG A 284 -79.13 31.24 -16.95
CA ARG A 284 -78.95 29.77 -16.98
C ARG A 284 -77.63 29.36 -17.62
N GLU A 285 -77.26 29.98 -18.74
CA GLU A 285 -75.98 29.69 -19.41
C GLU A 285 -74.78 30.03 -18.52
N SER A 286 -74.82 31.18 -17.83
CA SER A 286 -73.78 31.58 -16.88
C SER A 286 -73.69 30.63 -15.69
N GLU A 287 -74.83 30.17 -15.15
CA GLU A 287 -74.86 29.22 -14.03
C GLU A 287 -74.31 27.84 -14.44
N GLU A 288 -74.66 27.37 -15.64
CA GLU A 288 -74.15 26.13 -16.23
C GLU A 288 -72.62 26.20 -16.47
N GLN A 289 -72.12 27.31 -17.01
CA GLN A 289 -70.67 27.54 -17.19
C GLN A 289 -69.93 27.59 -15.84
N ASN A 290 -70.47 28.33 -14.86
CA ASN A 290 -69.90 28.40 -13.52
C ASN A 290 -69.92 27.05 -12.79
N ARG A 291 -70.90 26.18 -13.08
CA ARG A 291 -70.93 24.81 -12.56
C ARG A 291 -69.79 23.98 -13.14
N ARG A 292 -69.61 23.99 -14.48
CA ARG A 292 -68.53 23.25 -15.17
C ARG A 292 -67.14 23.68 -14.70
N VAL A 293 -66.89 24.98 -14.61
CA VAL A 293 -65.59 25.50 -14.13
C VAL A 293 -65.32 25.08 -12.68
N ARG A 294 -66.35 25.03 -11.82
CA ARG A 294 -66.21 24.52 -10.43
C ARG A 294 -65.88 23.03 -10.39
N GLU A 295 -66.54 22.22 -11.21
CA GLU A 295 -66.29 20.78 -11.32
C GLU A 295 -64.87 20.49 -11.83
N GLU A 296 -64.43 21.20 -12.87
CA GLU A 296 -63.06 21.09 -13.40
C GLU A 296 -62.01 21.50 -12.36
N LYS A 297 -62.25 22.61 -11.64
CA LYS A 297 -61.38 23.05 -10.54
C LYS A 297 -61.25 21.97 -9.46
N GLU A 298 -62.35 21.33 -9.06
CA GLU A 298 -62.33 20.25 -8.06
C GLU A 298 -61.54 19.03 -8.55
N VAL A 299 -61.66 18.66 -9.83
CA VAL A 299 -60.88 17.56 -10.42
C VAL A 299 -59.39 17.88 -10.38
N VAL A 300 -58.99 19.09 -10.80
CA VAL A 300 -57.59 19.54 -10.78
C VAL A 300 -57.06 19.61 -9.34
N LEU A 301 -57.85 20.09 -8.38
CA LEU A 301 -57.47 20.11 -6.96
C LEU A 301 -57.21 18.71 -6.41
N LYS A 302 -58.06 17.73 -6.74
CA LYS A 302 -57.86 16.32 -6.34
C LYS A 302 -56.59 15.74 -6.96
N GLN A 303 -56.32 16.04 -8.24
CA GLN A 303 -55.08 15.62 -8.91
C GLN A 303 -53.85 16.25 -8.24
N LEU A 304 -53.89 17.53 -7.90
CA LEU A 304 -52.82 18.24 -7.20
C LEU A 304 -52.57 17.67 -5.80
N GLN A 305 -53.62 17.37 -5.04
CA GLN A 305 -53.50 16.72 -3.73
C GLN A 305 -52.87 15.33 -3.85
N LYS A 306 -53.29 14.53 -4.84
CA LYS A 306 -52.71 13.21 -5.11
C LYS A 306 -51.23 13.33 -5.47
N LEU A 307 -50.86 14.26 -6.34
CA LEU A 307 -49.46 14.51 -6.74
C LEU A 307 -48.63 14.99 -5.54
N LYS A 308 -49.15 15.89 -4.71
CA LYS A 308 -48.49 16.36 -3.48
C LYS A 308 -48.25 15.22 -2.49
N SER A 309 -49.21 14.29 -2.35
CA SER A 309 -49.05 13.09 -1.53
C SER A 309 -47.96 12.15 -2.06
N GLN A 310 -47.86 12.00 -3.39
CA GLN A 310 -46.84 11.17 -4.03
C GLN A 310 -45.46 11.79 -3.88
N MET A 311 -45.32 13.10 -4.11
CA MET A 311 -44.09 13.85 -3.90
C MET A 311 -43.61 13.73 -2.45
N ASN A 312 -44.50 13.89 -1.46
CA ASN A 312 -44.14 13.77 -0.06
C ASN A 312 -43.69 12.35 0.30
N ARG A 313 -44.36 11.31 -0.24
CA ARG A 313 -43.94 9.91 -0.07
C ARG A 313 -42.57 9.64 -0.69
N ALA A 314 -42.31 10.15 -1.89
CA ALA A 314 -41.02 10.02 -2.56
C ALA A 314 -39.91 10.71 -1.76
N ARG A 315 -40.15 11.93 -1.27
CA ARG A 315 -39.21 12.66 -0.39
C ARG A 315 -38.94 11.91 0.91
N ALA A 316 -39.97 11.35 1.55
CA ALA A 316 -39.79 10.56 2.77
C ALA A 316 -38.97 9.29 2.51
N LYS A 317 -39.25 8.57 1.42
CA LYS A 317 -38.48 7.38 1.03
C LYS A 317 -37.02 7.71 0.74
N ALA A 318 -36.76 8.79 -0.01
CA ALA A 318 -35.39 9.24 -0.29
C ALA A 318 -34.64 9.61 0.99
N ARG A 319 -35.27 10.35 1.92
CA ARG A 319 -34.69 10.68 3.23
C ARG A 319 -34.37 9.44 4.05
N ASN A 320 -35.28 8.46 4.10
CA ASN A 320 -35.06 7.21 4.82
C ASN A 320 -33.92 6.39 4.21
N ASN A 321 -33.86 6.30 2.89
CA ASN A 321 -32.78 5.62 2.18
C ASN A 321 -31.43 6.28 2.44
N LEU A 322 -31.36 7.62 2.39
CA LEU A 322 -30.15 8.36 2.70
C LEU A 322 -29.71 8.13 4.15
N ALA A 323 -30.64 8.21 5.11
CA ALA A 323 -30.35 7.96 6.52
C ALA A 323 -29.84 6.53 6.77
N LYS A 324 -30.41 5.54 6.07
CA LYS A 324 -29.95 4.14 6.11
C LYS A 324 -28.54 4.02 5.54
N LEU A 325 -28.31 4.55 4.34
CA LEU A 325 -27.01 4.51 3.68
C LEU A 325 -25.92 5.18 4.53
N CYS A 326 -26.17 6.37 5.07
CA CYS A 326 -25.21 7.07 5.93
C CYS A 326 -24.90 6.28 7.20
N ARG A 327 -25.89 5.60 7.79
CA ARG A 327 -25.68 4.79 8.99
C ARG A 327 -24.86 3.54 8.67
N GLU A 328 -25.20 2.84 7.59
CA GLU A 328 -24.49 1.63 7.17
C GLU A 328 -23.06 1.97 6.74
N SER A 329 -22.86 3.03 5.95
CA SER A 329 -21.53 3.47 5.52
C SER A 329 -20.67 3.92 6.69
N SER A 330 -21.22 4.69 7.63
CA SER A 330 -20.50 5.09 8.85
C SER A 330 -20.17 3.89 9.74
N GLY A 331 -21.05 2.88 9.78
CA GLY A 331 -20.82 1.63 10.49
C GLY A 331 -19.68 0.82 9.86
N THR A 332 -19.67 0.67 8.53
CA THR A 332 -18.61 -0.02 7.81
C THR A 332 -17.28 0.70 7.91
N LEU A 333 -17.28 2.04 7.85
CA LEU A 333 -16.07 2.84 8.02
C LEU A 333 -15.45 2.61 9.40
N LYS A 334 -16.24 2.66 10.47
CA LYS A 334 -15.75 2.37 11.84
C LYS A 334 -15.18 0.97 11.98
N VAL A 335 -15.76 -0.02 11.30
CA VAL A 335 -15.22 -1.39 11.32
C VAL A 335 -13.88 -1.45 10.58
N LEU A 336 -13.78 -0.81 9.41
CA LEU A 336 -12.54 -0.74 8.64
C LEU A 336 -11.44 0.02 9.39
N GLU A 337 -11.76 1.13 10.04
CA GLU A 337 -10.83 1.87 10.91
C GLU A 337 -10.25 0.98 12.00
N ARG A 338 -11.10 0.19 12.69
CA ARG A 338 -10.62 -0.78 13.69
C ARG A 338 -9.74 -1.88 13.10
N VAL A 339 -9.99 -2.30 11.86
CA VAL A 339 -9.13 -3.28 11.16
C VAL A 339 -7.78 -2.66 10.83
N VAL A 340 -7.76 -1.41 10.37
CA VAL A 340 -6.52 -0.66 10.12
C VAL A 340 -5.71 -0.48 11.40
N GLU A 341 -6.35 -0.06 12.51
CA GLU A 341 -5.68 0.06 13.82
C GLU A 341 -5.04 -1.26 14.27
N LYS A 342 -5.74 -2.39 14.09
CA LYS A 342 -5.18 -3.72 14.38
C LYS A 342 -4.01 -4.07 13.46
N ALA A 343 -4.12 -3.80 12.17
CA ALA A 343 -3.05 -4.06 11.20
C ALA A 343 -1.80 -3.22 11.53
N GLU A 344 -1.96 -1.94 11.84
CA GLU A 344 -0.88 -1.07 12.28
C GLU A 344 -0.23 -1.58 13.56
N LEU A 345 -1.02 -2.01 14.54
CA LEU A 345 -0.49 -2.60 15.78
C LEU A 345 0.34 -3.85 15.48
N ILE A 346 -0.15 -4.75 14.62
CA ILE A 346 0.59 -5.96 14.21
C ILE A 346 1.91 -5.58 13.53
N LEU A 347 1.91 -4.59 12.64
CA LEU A 347 3.13 -4.13 11.96
C LEU A 347 4.13 -3.52 12.94
N ARG A 348 3.67 -2.65 13.86
CA ARG A 348 4.52 -2.05 14.90
C ARG A 348 5.12 -3.12 15.81
N LEU A 349 4.32 -4.10 16.24
CA LEU A 349 4.80 -5.23 17.04
C LEU A 349 5.81 -6.08 16.25
N ALA A 350 5.55 -6.36 14.98
CA ALA A 350 6.48 -7.09 14.12
C ALA A 350 7.82 -6.35 13.96
N GLU A 351 7.81 -5.03 13.80
CA GLU A 351 9.01 -4.20 13.73
C GLU A 351 9.78 -4.20 15.05
N MET A 352 9.09 -4.04 16.18
CA MET A 352 9.70 -4.13 17.51
C MET A 352 10.34 -5.50 17.76
N CYS A 353 9.64 -6.59 17.42
CA CYS A 353 10.17 -7.95 17.51
C CYS A 353 11.38 -8.12 16.57
N ARG A 354 11.32 -7.57 15.35
CA ARG A 354 12.41 -7.68 14.36
C ARG A 354 13.72 -7.03 14.84
N ARG A 355 13.65 -6.05 15.74
CA ARG A 355 14.85 -5.45 16.37
C ARG A 355 15.58 -6.40 17.32
N LEU A 356 14.88 -7.38 17.90
CA LEU A 356 15.47 -8.43 18.76
C LEU A 356 15.97 -9.63 17.95
N GLU A 357 15.71 -9.60 16.64
CA GLU A 357 16.27 -10.39 15.55
C GLU A 357 17.78 -10.62 15.57
N SER A 358 18.29 -11.86 15.54
CA SER A 358 19.66 -12.05 15.06
C SER A 358 19.80 -11.69 13.56
N GLU A 359 20.99 -11.32 13.09
CA GLU A 359 21.21 -10.99 11.68
C GLU A 359 20.91 -12.19 10.76
N GLU A 360 21.25 -13.41 11.20
CA GLU A 360 20.93 -14.65 10.47
C GLU A 360 19.41 -14.81 10.25
N GLU A 361 18.59 -14.51 11.27
CA GLU A 361 17.13 -14.59 11.18
C GLU A 361 16.50 -13.48 10.35
N LYS A 362 17.15 -12.32 10.25
CA LYS A 362 16.71 -11.23 9.39
C LYS A 362 16.95 -11.55 7.91
N VAL A 363 18.05 -12.25 7.60
CA VAL A 363 18.45 -12.63 6.24
C VAL A 363 17.78 -13.91 5.77
N LEU A 364 17.68 -14.92 6.64
CA LEU A 364 17.01 -16.20 6.38
C LEU A 364 15.91 -16.47 7.44
N PRO A 365 14.75 -15.78 7.35
CA PRO A 365 13.67 -15.93 8.35
C PRO A 365 12.99 -17.31 8.30
N PHE A 366 13.15 -18.04 7.20
CA PHE A 366 12.48 -19.32 6.96
C PHE A 366 13.53 -20.35 6.56
N TYR A 367 13.61 -21.43 7.33
CA TYR A 367 14.50 -22.56 7.04
C TYR A 367 13.89 -23.49 5.98
N ALA A 368 14.77 -24.15 5.22
CA ALA A 368 14.37 -25.20 4.29
C ALA A 368 13.66 -26.32 5.04
N SER A 369 12.56 -26.82 4.47
CA SER A 369 11.85 -27.98 5.04
C SER A 369 12.83 -29.14 5.13
N SER A 370 12.97 -29.72 6.32
CA SER A 370 13.78 -30.93 6.52
C SER A 370 13.10 -32.19 5.95
N LEU A 371 11.87 -32.04 5.46
CA LEU A 371 11.08 -33.09 4.85
C LEU A 371 11.57 -33.37 3.43
N SER A 372 11.70 -34.65 3.10
CA SER A 372 11.92 -35.10 1.73
C SER A 372 10.71 -34.78 0.85
N TRP A 373 10.90 -34.77 -0.48
CA TRP A 373 9.82 -34.46 -1.42
C TRP A 373 8.60 -35.38 -1.28
N ASP A 374 8.82 -36.64 -0.95
CA ASP A 374 7.75 -37.62 -0.72
C ASP A 374 7.00 -37.34 0.60
N GLU A 375 7.72 -36.97 1.67
CA GLU A 375 7.10 -36.61 2.95
C GLU A 375 6.34 -35.28 2.86
N GLN A 376 6.84 -34.31 2.11
CA GLN A 376 6.18 -33.04 1.85
C GLN A 376 4.85 -33.26 1.11
N LYS A 377 4.83 -34.14 0.11
CA LYS A 377 3.59 -34.53 -0.58
C LYS A 377 2.57 -35.21 0.30
N VAL A 378 3.01 -36.00 1.28
CA VAL A 378 2.11 -36.64 2.25
C VAL A 378 1.55 -35.60 3.21
N ALA A 379 2.38 -34.68 3.72
CA ALA A 379 1.94 -33.58 4.58
C ALA A 379 0.92 -32.67 3.86
N ASP A 380 1.18 -32.31 2.61
CA ASP A 380 0.27 -31.47 1.80
C ASP A 380 -1.08 -32.16 1.55
N LYS A 381 -1.09 -33.49 1.35
CA LYS A 381 -2.32 -34.28 1.21
C LYS A 381 -3.13 -34.31 2.50
N VAL A 382 -2.48 -34.54 3.64
CA VAL A 382 -3.12 -34.55 4.97
C VAL A 382 -3.67 -33.17 5.32
N ALA A 383 -2.97 -32.09 4.95
CA ALA A 383 -3.45 -30.72 5.13
C ALA A 383 -4.71 -30.39 4.32
N MET A 384 -4.97 -31.10 3.21
CA MET A 384 -6.17 -30.95 2.38
C MET A 384 -7.35 -31.82 2.86
N GLU A 385 -7.11 -32.80 3.74
CA GLU A 385 -8.17 -33.60 4.33
C GLU A 385 -8.91 -32.81 5.42
N LYS A 386 -10.22 -33.03 5.56
CA LYS A 386 -11.01 -32.40 6.63
C LYS A 386 -10.53 -32.95 7.99
N PRO A 387 -10.09 -32.10 8.93
CA PRO A 387 -9.51 -32.57 10.17
C PRO A 387 -10.61 -33.12 11.07
N VAL A 388 -10.34 -34.25 11.72
CA VAL A 388 -11.28 -34.92 12.64
C VAL A 388 -11.10 -34.41 14.08
N GLU A 389 -9.91 -33.88 14.41
CA GLU A 389 -9.61 -33.35 15.74
C GLU A 389 -10.01 -31.87 15.89
N PRO A 390 -10.62 -31.46 17.02
CA PRO A 390 -11.05 -30.08 17.26
C PRO A 390 -9.93 -29.04 17.16
N LEU A 391 -8.72 -29.39 17.58
CA LEU A 391 -7.56 -28.50 17.48
C LEU A 391 -7.15 -28.31 16.01
N ALA A 392 -7.18 -29.37 15.22
CA ALA A 392 -6.82 -29.31 13.80
C ALA A 392 -7.87 -28.54 12.98
N GLU A 393 -9.14 -28.60 13.35
CA GLU A 393 -10.22 -27.79 12.76
C GLU A 393 -10.01 -26.29 13.04
N MET A 394 -9.66 -25.91 14.27
CA MET A 394 -9.32 -24.52 14.62
C MET A 394 -8.03 -24.04 13.95
N MET A 395 -7.07 -24.93 13.69
CA MET A 395 -5.83 -24.59 13.00
C MET A 395 -6.02 -24.36 11.50
N GLN A 396 -7.14 -24.77 10.89
CA GLN A 396 -7.42 -24.51 9.48
C GLN A 396 -7.50 -23.01 9.17
N ASP A 397 -8.06 -22.22 10.08
CA ASP A 397 -8.15 -20.76 9.94
C ASP A 397 -6.76 -20.08 9.96
N TYR A 398 -5.73 -20.81 10.38
CA TYR A 398 -4.35 -20.30 10.55
C TYR A 398 -3.33 -20.99 9.64
N VAL A 399 -3.76 -21.75 8.63
CA VAL A 399 -2.85 -22.42 7.66
C VAL A 399 -1.88 -21.43 7.00
N GLY A 400 -2.29 -20.17 6.80
CA GLY A 400 -1.40 -19.12 6.28
C GLY A 400 -0.25 -18.69 7.22
N LEU A 401 -0.26 -19.12 8.49
CA LEU A 401 0.72 -18.73 9.52
C LEU A 401 1.78 -19.80 9.79
N GLU A 402 1.86 -20.87 8.99
CA GLU A 402 2.89 -21.92 9.13
C GLU A 402 4.31 -21.36 9.24
N ARG A 403 4.64 -20.35 8.42
CA ARG A 403 5.96 -19.70 8.43
C ARG A 403 6.22 -18.91 9.71
N PHE A 404 5.17 -18.29 10.27
CA PHE A 404 5.26 -17.61 11.57
C PHE A 404 5.55 -18.62 12.68
N TRP A 405 4.82 -19.73 12.71
CA TRP A 405 5.03 -20.79 13.71
C TRP A 405 6.39 -21.47 13.58
N LYS A 406 6.89 -21.65 12.35
CA LYS A 406 8.25 -22.12 12.11
C LYS A 406 9.29 -21.21 12.76
N ARG A 407 9.15 -19.88 12.60
CA ARG A 407 10.06 -18.89 13.19
C ARG A 407 9.94 -18.86 14.72
N TYR A 408 8.71 -18.87 15.24
CA TYR A 408 8.43 -18.92 16.68
C TYR A 408 9.06 -20.14 17.35
N ASN A 409 8.88 -21.33 16.77
CA ASN A 409 9.40 -22.58 17.33
C ASN A 409 10.94 -22.63 17.33
N LYS A 410 11.58 -22.08 16.29
CA LYS A 410 13.05 -21.97 16.26
C LYS A 410 13.56 -21.15 17.45
N VAL A 411 13.06 -19.92 17.61
CA VAL A 411 13.45 -19.04 18.71
C VAL A 411 13.13 -19.67 20.07
N ARG A 412 12.02 -20.42 20.17
CA ARG A 412 11.68 -21.16 21.38
C ARG A 412 12.69 -22.26 21.70
N LEU A 413 13.18 -22.98 20.71
CA LEU A 413 14.24 -24.00 20.89
C LEU A 413 15.57 -23.37 21.29
N GLU A 414 15.93 -22.24 20.69
CA GLU A 414 17.12 -21.47 21.06
C GLU A 414 17.02 -20.93 22.49
N GLN A 415 15.85 -20.41 22.89
CA GLN A 415 15.61 -20.00 24.27
C GLN A 415 15.84 -21.16 25.25
N LEU A 416 15.29 -22.34 24.96
CA LEU A 416 15.44 -23.53 25.81
C LEU A 416 16.91 -24.00 25.88
N SER A 417 17.66 -23.88 24.79
CA SER A 417 19.09 -24.23 24.80
C SER A 417 19.92 -23.23 25.62
N LEU A 418 19.61 -21.93 25.52
CA LEU A 418 20.21 -20.87 26.33
C LEU A 418 19.89 -21.04 27.82
N GLU A 419 18.66 -21.41 28.17
CA GLU A 419 18.27 -21.72 29.55
C GLU A 419 19.10 -22.89 30.12
N ARG A 420 19.24 -23.99 29.37
CA ARG A 420 20.05 -25.15 29.79
C ARG A 420 21.53 -24.80 29.95
N THR A 421 22.10 -24.06 29.01
CA THR A 421 23.52 -23.64 29.09
C THR A 421 23.77 -22.69 30.25
N LYS A 422 22.84 -21.75 30.53
CA LYS A 422 22.88 -20.89 31.70
C LYS A 422 22.86 -21.71 33.00
N GLU A 423 21.97 -22.69 33.11
CA GLU A 423 21.92 -23.58 34.28
C GLU A 423 23.23 -24.34 34.48
N ALA A 424 23.82 -24.90 33.41
CA ALA A 424 25.10 -25.58 33.46
C ALA A 424 26.23 -24.64 33.92
N LEU A 425 26.31 -23.43 33.36
CA LEU A 425 27.31 -22.42 33.74
C LEU A 425 27.13 -21.95 35.18
N LEU A 426 25.90 -21.83 35.68
CA LEU A 426 25.64 -21.52 37.09
C LEU A 426 26.12 -22.65 38.01
N GLN A 427 25.87 -23.91 37.64
CA GLN A 427 26.38 -25.06 38.40
C GLN A 427 27.91 -25.07 38.43
N ASP A 428 28.55 -24.81 37.31
CA ASP A 428 30.01 -24.75 37.23
C ASP A 428 30.58 -23.55 37.99
N ASN A 429 29.93 -22.38 37.94
CA ASN A 429 30.31 -21.23 38.77
C ASN A 429 30.20 -21.56 40.26
N LEU A 430 29.13 -22.25 40.68
CA LEU A 430 28.96 -22.71 42.06
C LEU A 430 30.03 -23.73 42.47
N LYS A 431 30.47 -24.62 41.56
CA LYS A 431 31.59 -25.55 41.82
C LYS A 431 32.91 -24.79 41.94
N LEU A 432 33.19 -23.86 41.03
CA LEU A 432 34.41 -23.04 41.04
C LEU A 432 34.49 -22.17 42.29
N ARG A 433 33.39 -21.54 42.70
CA ARG A 433 33.31 -20.79 43.96
C ARG A 433 33.56 -21.68 45.17
N ARG A 434 33.03 -22.92 45.18
CA ARG A 434 33.31 -23.90 46.23
C ARG A 434 34.78 -24.32 46.26
N LEU A 435 35.39 -24.61 45.11
CA LEU A 435 36.81 -24.94 45.00
C LEU A 435 37.70 -23.78 45.42
N LEU A 436 37.34 -22.54 45.04
CA LEU A 436 38.06 -21.34 45.46
C LEU A 436 37.94 -21.13 46.97
N LYS A 437 36.74 -21.33 47.55
CA LYS A 437 36.56 -21.30 49.01
C LYS A 437 37.46 -22.35 49.67
N GLN A 438 37.45 -23.60 49.20
CA GLN A 438 38.31 -24.66 49.72
C GLN A 438 39.80 -24.33 49.62
N TYR A 439 40.24 -23.71 48.52
CA TYR A 439 41.63 -23.29 48.35
C TYR A 439 42.02 -22.16 49.31
N LEU A 440 41.16 -21.15 49.48
CA LEU A 440 41.37 -20.05 50.43
C LEU A 440 41.34 -20.55 51.88
N ASP A 441 40.42 -21.45 52.21
CA ASP A 441 40.34 -22.14 53.51
C ASP A 441 41.57 -23.03 53.76
N GLY A 442 42.19 -23.59 52.71
CA GLY A 442 43.43 -24.37 52.82
C GLY A 442 44.69 -23.53 53.06
N ILE A 443 44.66 -22.22 52.75
CA ILE A 443 45.81 -21.30 52.88
C ILE A 443 45.65 -20.35 54.07
N SER A 444 44.41 -20.03 54.46
CA SER A 444 44.10 -19.18 55.61
C SER A 444 43.71 -20.01 56.83
N VAL A 445 44.08 -19.54 58.03
CA VAL A 445 43.70 -20.19 59.29
C VAL A 445 42.49 -19.44 59.86
N ASN A 446 41.29 -19.92 59.56
CA ASN A 446 40.02 -19.37 60.05
C ASN A 446 39.29 -20.37 60.96
N GLU A 447 38.38 -19.88 61.81
CA GLU A 447 37.63 -20.69 62.80
C GLU A 447 36.72 -21.76 62.14
N GLU A 448 36.16 -21.47 60.97
CA GLU A 448 35.42 -22.46 60.14
C GLU A 448 36.32 -23.60 59.64
N VAL A 449 37.62 -23.35 59.42
CA VAL A 449 38.58 -24.34 58.93
C VAL A 449 39.06 -25.23 60.07
N LEU A 450 39.23 -24.69 61.28
CA LEU A 450 39.64 -25.42 62.48
C LEU A 450 38.54 -26.32 63.06
N SER A 451 37.28 -26.02 62.77
CA SER A 451 36.11 -26.81 63.19
C SER A 451 35.76 -27.97 62.23
N GLN A 452 36.34 -27.98 61.03
CA GLN A 452 36.19 -29.06 60.03
C GLN A 452 37.43 -29.97 60.00
N ILE A 453 37.29 -31.19 59.47
CA ILE A 453 38.41 -32.12 59.32
C ILE A 453 39.46 -31.50 58.39
N ASN A 454 40.61 -31.14 58.96
CA ASN A 454 41.63 -30.36 58.28
C ASN A 454 43.04 -30.92 58.55
N PRO A 455 44.02 -30.71 57.66
CA PRO A 455 45.38 -31.19 57.85
C PRO A 455 46.18 -30.42 58.92
N LEU A 456 45.64 -29.31 59.43
CA LEU A 456 46.28 -28.44 60.42
C LEU A 456 46.12 -28.96 61.86
N VAL A 457 45.07 -29.73 62.16
CA VAL A 457 44.82 -30.34 63.48
C VAL A 457 44.46 -31.82 63.30
N ILE A 458 45.46 -32.68 63.39
CA ILE A 458 45.29 -34.14 63.24
C ILE A 458 44.96 -34.75 64.60
N VAL A 459 43.68 -35.05 64.84
CA VAL A 459 43.23 -35.83 66.01
C VAL A 459 42.96 -37.27 65.55
N ASN A 460 43.74 -38.22 66.06
CA ASN A 460 43.66 -39.67 65.83
C ASN A 460 43.94 -40.15 64.37
N GLN A 461 45.20 -40.13 63.95
CA GLN A 461 45.80 -40.93 62.84
C GLN A 461 44.87 -41.45 61.71
N GLN A 462 44.05 -40.59 61.10
CA GLN A 462 43.37 -40.90 59.84
C GLN A 462 43.96 -40.05 58.72
N THR A 463 45.07 -40.49 58.17
CA THR A 463 45.59 -39.99 56.89
C THR A 463 44.65 -40.45 55.78
N VAL A 464 43.82 -39.56 55.24
CA VAL A 464 43.05 -39.83 54.02
C VAL A 464 43.93 -39.49 52.82
N ALA A 465 44.45 -40.52 52.16
CA ALA A 465 45.08 -40.43 50.85
C ALA A 465 44.07 -39.87 49.81
N PRO A 466 44.51 -39.14 48.77
CA PRO A 466 43.60 -38.68 47.72
C PRO A 466 42.98 -39.89 47.02
N SER A 467 41.65 -39.96 46.99
CA SER A 467 40.91 -41.02 46.34
C SER A 467 41.30 -41.13 44.86
N ARG A 468 41.80 -42.30 44.44
CA ARG A 468 42.03 -42.68 43.04
C ARG A 468 40.72 -42.50 42.24
N PRO A 469 40.74 -41.92 41.03
CA PRO A 469 39.55 -41.89 40.18
C PRO A 469 39.23 -43.32 39.71
N GLN A 470 37.97 -43.74 39.89
CA GLN A 470 37.46 -44.97 39.26
C GLN A 470 37.28 -44.73 37.75
N PRO A 471 37.58 -45.73 36.89
CA PRO A 471 37.34 -45.61 35.46
C PRO A 471 35.83 -45.59 35.17
N VAL A 472 35.39 -44.56 34.46
CA VAL A 472 34.04 -44.42 33.93
C VAL A 472 33.86 -45.43 32.78
N PRO A 473 32.79 -46.24 32.73
CA PRO A 473 32.53 -47.12 31.60
C PRO A 473 32.15 -46.30 30.34
N PRO A 474 32.43 -46.80 29.13
CA PRO A 474 32.09 -46.09 27.90
C PRO A 474 30.57 -45.97 27.73
N PRO A 475 30.07 -44.91 27.05
CA PRO A 475 28.65 -44.75 26.82
C PRO A 475 28.16 -45.82 25.84
N HIS A 476 27.13 -46.58 26.25
CA HIS A 476 26.34 -47.36 25.31
C HIS A 476 25.59 -46.41 24.34
N PRO A 477 25.44 -46.78 23.05
CA PRO A 477 24.62 -46.01 22.13
C PRO A 477 23.15 -46.14 22.56
N GLY A 478 22.63 -45.10 23.19
CA GLY A 478 21.21 -44.96 23.50
C GLY A 478 20.45 -44.78 22.20
N TYR A 479 19.73 -45.81 21.79
CA TYR A 479 18.64 -45.71 20.84
C TYR A 479 17.61 -44.71 21.39
N TRP A 480 17.27 -43.72 20.56
CA TRP A 480 16.12 -42.86 20.75
C TRP A 480 14.84 -43.70 20.73
N THR A 481 14.26 -43.93 21.90
CA THR A 481 12.84 -44.27 22.03
C THR A 481 12.20 -43.15 22.83
N GLY A 482 11.49 -42.26 22.13
CA GLY A 482 10.69 -41.23 22.76
C GLY A 482 9.52 -41.84 23.56
N PRO A 483 9.03 -41.17 24.62
CA PRO A 483 7.82 -41.60 25.29
C PRO A 483 6.60 -41.01 24.58
N PHE A 484 5.92 -41.85 23.81
CA PHE A 484 4.48 -41.75 23.64
C PHE A 484 3.81 -42.38 24.87
N GLY A 485 2.84 -41.67 25.45
CA GLY A 485 1.75 -42.33 26.18
C GLY A 485 1.54 -41.95 27.65
N GLU A 486 0.52 -41.12 27.84
CA GLU A 486 -0.53 -41.23 28.88
C GLU A 486 -0.33 -40.66 30.29
N GLY A 487 -1.28 -39.79 30.65
CA GLY A 487 -1.93 -39.82 31.96
C GLY A 487 -1.70 -38.61 32.86
N CYS A 488 -2.50 -37.54 32.72
CA CYS A 488 -3.05 -36.84 33.89
C CYS A 488 -4.27 -35.99 33.52
N SER A 489 -5.42 -36.57 33.79
CA SER A 489 -6.73 -35.95 33.91
C SER A 489 -6.73 -34.92 35.06
N HIS A 490 -7.12 -33.67 34.75
CA HIS A 490 -7.50 -32.68 35.77
C HIS A 490 -8.82 -31.99 35.40
N SER A 491 -9.88 -32.51 36.02
CA SER A 491 -10.88 -31.76 36.80
C SER A 491 -11.21 -30.34 36.31
N MET A 492 -12.26 -30.25 35.48
CA MET A 492 -13.15 -29.09 35.44
C MET A 492 -13.73 -28.79 36.83
N ARG A 493 -13.72 -27.52 37.24
CA ARG A 493 -14.78 -26.95 38.08
C ARG A 493 -15.44 -25.78 37.34
N PRO A 494 -16.78 -25.67 37.40
CA PRO A 494 -17.53 -24.65 36.71
C PRO A 494 -17.59 -23.35 37.53
N LEU A 495 -17.46 -22.21 36.86
CA LEU A 495 -17.97 -20.93 37.35
C LEU A 495 -19.39 -20.75 36.82
N LYS A 496 -20.35 -20.79 37.73
CA LYS A 496 -21.73 -20.34 37.52
C LYS A 496 -21.82 -18.84 37.82
N SER A 497 -22.63 -18.20 36.98
CA SER A 497 -23.31 -16.89 37.11
C SER A 497 -22.48 -15.64 36.87
#